data_AF-A0A9N8ZPV5-F1
#
_entry.id   AF-A0A9N8ZPV5-F1
#
_cell.length_a   1.000
_cell.length_b   1.000
_cell.length_c   1.000
_cell.angle_alpha   90.00
_cell.angle_beta   90.00
_cell.angle_gamma   90.00
#
_symmetry.space_group_name_H-M   'P 1'
#
loop_
_entity.id
_entity.type
_entity.pdbx_description
1 polymer ?
#
loop_
_entity_poly.entity_id
_entity_poly.type
_entity_poly.pdbx_seq_one_letter_code
_entity_poly.pdbx_strand_id
1 'polypeptide(L)'
;MSKPVKREEAYIDSGDHECIDEKYCLTCVRKFFQEQSSYWTSDNLEIDKIIRESQKGEQYLHKTLEWISFEQFYDVRRIEEGAFGIVYSAYWRDGPLHIEQKDRFRIFYREGHIKVILKKLKKSQNISVEFINEASIHH
;
A
#
# COMPACT_ATOMS: atom_id res chain seq x y z
N MET A 1 -10.84 -21.54 -10.95
CA MET A 1 -10.76 -21.96 -9.53
C MET A 1 -9.51 -21.32 -8.94
N SER A 2 -9.66 -20.18 -8.27
CA SER A 2 -8.55 -19.42 -7.71
C SER A 2 -8.05 -20.14 -6.46
N LYS A 3 -6.75 -20.49 -6.42
CA LYS A 3 -6.12 -21.07 -5.24
C LYS A 3 -6.23 -20.06 -4.08
N PRO A 4 -6.42 -20.51 -2.82
CA PRO A 4 -6.37 -19.62 -1.68
C PRO A 4 -4.95 -19.05 -1.56
N VAL A 5 -4.81 -17.73 -1.69
CA VAL A 5 -3.53 -17.02 -1.48
C VAL A 5 -3.19 -17.18 0.00
N LYS A 6 -2.15 -17.96 0.30
CA LYS A 6 -1.63 -18.07 1.66
C LYS A 6 -1.13 -16.70 2.09
N ARG A 7 -1.33 -16.35 3.37
CA ARG A 7 -0.62 -15.28 4.09
C ARG A 7 0.88 -15.54 3.92
N GLU A 8 1.51 -14.95 2.94
CA GLU A 8 2.95 -15.09 2.71
C GLU A 8 3.64 -13.89 3.35
N GLU A 9 4.28 -14.17 4.50
CA GLU A 9 5.30 -13.28 5.05
C GLU A 9 6.47 -13.21 4.06
N ALA A 10 6.98 -12.01 3.81
CA ALA A 10 8.18 -11.83 3.01
C ALA A 10 9.39 -11.60 3.93
N TYR A 11 10.48 -12.29 3.64
CA TYR A 11 11.71 -12.25 4.42
C TYR A 11 12.78 -11.51 3.62
N ILE A 12 13.16 -10.33 4.10
CA ILE A 12 14.22 -9.54 3.50
C ILE A 12 15.46 -9.62 4.39
N ASP A 13 16.53 -10.23 3.89
CA ASP A 13 17.84 -10.19 4.54
C ASP A 13 18.35 -8.73 4.56
N SER A 14 18.66 -8.22 5.76
CA SER A 14 19.19 -6.87 5.94
C SER A 14 20.64 -6.74 5.48
N GLY A 15 21.36 -7.84 5.25
CA GLY A 15 22.79 -7.80 4.92
C GLY A 15 23.59 -7.00 5.96
N ASP A 16 24.66 -6.35 5.50
CA ASP A 16 25.62 -5.64 6.35
C ASP A 16 25.32 -4.14 6.54
N HIS A 17 24.14 -3.66 6.11
CA HIS A 17 23.79 -2.25 6.27
C HIS A 17 23.16 -2.00 7.65
N GLU A 18 23.52 -0.89 8.29
CA GLU A 18 22.90 -0.48 9.56
C GLU A 18 21.44 -0.07 9.32
N CYS A 19 20.51 -0.80 9.94
CA CYS A 19 19.14 -0.35 10.09
C CYS A 19 19.04 0.54 11.33
N ILE A 20 18.53 1.76 11.16
CA ILE A 20 18.52 2.78 12.21
C ILE A 20 17.56 2.40 13.36
N ASP A 21 16.53 1.57 13.08
CA ASP A 21 15.52 1.13 14.05
C ASP A 21 15.11 -0.33 13.79
N GLU A 22 14.66 -1.02 14.83
CA GLU A 22 13.96 -2.31 14.77
C GLU A 22 12.70 -2.25 13.90
N LYS A 23 12.04 -1.08 13.82
CA LYS A 23 10.83 -0.89 13.01
C LYS A 23 11.07 -0.20 11.67
N TYR A 24 12.24 0.40 11.47
CA TYR A 24 12.50 1.19 10.27
C TYR A 24 13.86 0.91 9.67
N CYS A 25 13.82 0.30 8.49
CA CYS A 25 14.99 0.09 7.66
C CYS A 25 14.68 0.41 6.21
N LEU A 26 15.06 1.62 5.80
CA LEU A 26 14.74 2.17 4.48
C LEU A 26 15.21 1.26 3.34
N THR A 27 16.41 0.70 3.45
CA THR A 27 16.97 -0.21 2.44
C THR A 27 16.14 -1.48 2.30
N CYS A 28 15.70 -2.07 3.43
CA CYS A 28 14.85 -3.27 3.41
C CYS A 28 13.46 -2.97 2.85
N VAL A 29 12.87 -1.81 3.18
CA VAL A 29 11.57 -1.37 2.64
C VAL A 29 11.65 -1.19 1.13
N ARG A 30 12.69 -0.51 0.64
CA ARG A 30 12.94 -0.34 -0.81
C ARG A 30 13.10 -1.67 -1.52
N LYS A 31 13.88 -2.59 -0.94
CA LYS A 31 14.08 -3.93 -1.51
C LYS A 31 12.77 -4.72 -1.58
N PHE A 32 11.96 -4.68 -0.52
CA PHE A 32 10.62 -5.28 -0.53
C PHE A 32 9.77 -4.73 -1.68
N PHE A 33 9.64 -3.42 -1.83
CA PHE A 33 8.82 -2.83 -2.89
C PHE A 33 9.40 -3.06 -4.31
N GLN A 34 10.72 -3.12 -4.46
CA GLN A 34 11.36 -3.51 -5.72
C GLN A 34 10.97 -4.93 -6.13
N GLU A 35 11.02 -5.88 -5.19
CA GLU A 35 10.57 -7.26 -5.43
C GLU A 35 9.06 -7.31 -5.75
N GLN A 36 8.25 -6.45 -5.14
CA GLN A 36 6.80 -6.38 -5.41
C GLN A 36 6.43 -5.68 -6.73
N SER A 37 7.34 -4.91 -7.33
CA SER A 37 7.04 -3.98 -8.42
C SER A 37 6.57 -4.62 -9.73
N SER A 38 6.83 -5.91 -9.93
CA SER A 38 6.38 -6.69 -11.09
C SER A 38 5.01 -7.36 -10.91
N TYR A 39 4.47 -7.38 -9.70
CA TYR A 39 3.25 -8.13 -9.37
C TYR A 39 1.95 -7.32 -9.51
N TRP A 40 2.05 -6.01 -9.76
CA TRP A 40 0.87 -5.17 -9.92
C TRP A 40 1.08 -4.05 -10.94
N THR A 41 -0.03 -3.65 -11.55
CA THR A 41 -0.22 -2.37 -12.27
C THR A 41 -1.64 -1.90 -11.96
N SER A 42 -1.85 -0.59 -11.97
CA SER A 42 -3.18 0.01 -11.87
C SER A 42 -3.90 0.14 -13.21
N ASP A 43 -3.27 -0.30 -14.31
CA ASP A 43 -3.63 0.03 -15.69
C ASP A 43 -3.60 1.54 -16.00
N ASN A 44 -3.01 2.35 -15.11
CA ASN A 44 -2.79 3.79 -15.28
C ASN A 44 -1.33 4.14 -15.02
N LEU A 45 -0.60 4.47 -16.08
CA LEU A 45 0.84 4.73 -16.04
C LEU A 45 1.23 5.89 -15.10
N GLU A 46 0.39 6.93 -15.00
CA GLU A 46 0.67 8.07 -14.12
C GLU A 46 0.50 7.72 -12.64
N ILE A 47 -0.53 6.93 -12.31
CA ILE A 47 -0.73 6.40 -10.95
C ILE A 47 0.42 5.46 -10.59
N ASP A 48 0.76 4.52 -11.49
CA ASP A 48 1.87 3.58 -11.29
C ASP A 48 3.17 4.33 -11.04
N LYS A 49 3.44 5.40 -11.80
CA LYS A 49 4.63 6.24 -11.62
C LYS A 49 4.65 6.89 -10.24
N ILE A 50 3.55 7.49 -9.78
CA ILE A 50 3.52 8.18 -8.47
C ILE A 50 3.70 7.19 -7.31
N ILE A 51 3.04 6.04 -7.38
CA ILE A 51 3.20 4.99 -6.37
C ILE A 51 4.65 4.47 -6.37
N ARG A 52 5.25 4.22 -7.54
CA ARG A 52 6.65 3.77 -7.64
C ARG A 52 7.65 4.81 -7.13
N GLU A 53 7.43 6.10 -7.39
CA GLU A 53 8.27 7.17 -6.84
C GLU A 53 8.16 7.24 -5.30
N SER A 54 6.95 7.09 -4.76
CA SER A 54 6.73 6.98 -3.31
C SER A 54 7.48 5.78 -2.69
N GLN A 55 7.61 4.67 -3.41
CA GLN A 55 8.34 3.47 -2.98
C GLN A 55 9.87 3.58 -3.10
N LYS A 56 10.38 4.50 -3.93
CA LYS A 56 11.81 4.82 -4.05
C LYS A 56 12.29 5.83 -3.01
N GLY A 57 11.37 6.65 -2.47
CA GLY A 57 11.67 7.74 -1.54
C GLY A 57 12.36 7.30 -0.24
N GLU A 58 12.68 8.26 0.63
CA GLU A 58 13.35 8.05 1.94
C GLU A 58 12.37 8.06 3.12
N GLN A 59 11.14 7.63 2.88
CA GLN A 59 10.05 7.80 3.82
C GLN A 59 9.71 6.50 4.58
N TYR A 60 9.13 6.68 5.76
CA TYR A 60 8.63 5.60 6.59
C TYR A 60 7.64 4.71 5.84
N LEU A 61 7.59 3.42 6.18
CA LEU A 61 6.66 2.47 5.56
C LEU A 61 5.21 2.97 5.57
N HIS A 62 4.78 3.62 6.66
CA HIS A 62 3.44 4.19 6.79
C HIS A 62 3.17 5.43 5.91
N LYS A 63 4.22 6.00 5.31
CA LYS A 63 4.16 7.11 4.33
C LYS A 63 4.36 6.64 2.90
N THR A 64 4.72 5.38 2.69
CA THR A 64 4.87 4.80 1.37
C THR A 64 3.50 4.40 0.81
N LEU A 65 3.23 4.83 -0.42
CA LEU A 65 2.01 4.45 -1.13
C LEU A 65 2.08 3.00 -1.59
N GLU A 66 0.95 2.32 -1.49
CA GLU A 66 0.77 0.95 -1.92
C GLU A 66 -0.45 0.85 -2.84
N TRP A 67 -0.31 0.09 -3.93
CA TRP A 67 -1.44 -0.25 -4.79
C TRP A 67 -2.21 -1.44 -4.23
N ILE A 68 -3.50 -1.26 -3.97
CA ILE A 68 -4.40 -2.32 -3.50
C ILE A 68 -5.47 -2.58 -4.54
N SER A 69 -5.56 -3.81 -5.05
CA SER A 69 -6.63 -4.22 -5.95
C SER A 69 -8.00 -4.09 -5.25
N PHE A 70 -9.01 -3.59 -5.96
CA PHE A 70 -10.35 -3.44 -5.40
C PHE A 70 -10.96 -4.77 -4.92
N GLU A 71 -10.53 -5.89 -5.48
CA GLU A 71 -10.97 -7.25 -5.10
C GLU A 71 -10.60 -7.64 -3.65
N GLN A 72 -9.64 -6.92 -3.06
CA GLN A 72 -9.23 -7.08 -1.66
C GLN A 72 -10.26 -6.55 -0.66
N PHE A 73 -11.25 -5.80 -1.12
CA PHE A 73 -12.29 -5.23 -0.27
C PHE A 73 -13.59 -6.03 -0.36
N TYR A 74 -14.24 -6.21 0.78
CA TYR A 74 -15.54 -6.89 0.89
C TYR A 74 -16.47 -6.18 1.86
N ASP A 75 -17.76 -6.52 1.79
CA ASP A 75 -18.84 -5.85 2.54
C ASP A 75 -18.79 -4.32 2.35
N VAL A 76 -18.63 -3.90 1.09
CA VAL A 76 -18.54 -2.50 0.70
C VAL A 76 -19.93 -1.87 0.80
N ARG A 77 -20.11 -0.94 1.74
CA ARG A 77 -21.36 -0.24 2.00
C ARG A 77 -21.17 1.26 1.86
N ARG A 78 -22.07 1.92 1.13
CA ARG A 78 -22.07 3.38 1.01
C ARG A 78 -22.44 4.01 2.35
N ILE A 79 -21.68 5.02 2.76
CA ILE A 79 -21.93 5.82 3.98
C ILE A 79 -22.57 7.14 3.59
N GLU A 80 -21.89 7.92 2.74
CA GLU A 80 -22.26 9.30 2.42
C GLU A 80 -21.80 9.66 1.01
N GLU A 81 -22.44 10.66 0.41
CA GLU A 81 -21.93 11.36 -0.76
C GLU A 81 -21.79 12.85 -0.48
N GLY A 82 -20.58 13.37 -0.68
CA GLY A 82 -20.28 14.79 -0.55
C GLY A 82 -20.00 15.45 -1.90
N ALA A 83 -19.55 16.70 -1.85
CA ALA A 83 -19.18 17.46 -3.06
C ALA A 83 -18.01 16.82 -3.85
N PHE A 84 -17.08 16.13 -3.16
CA PHE A 84 -15.83 15.64 -3.74
C PHE A 84 -15.80 14.12 -3.99
N GLY A 85 -16.82 13.38 -3.57
CA GLY A 85 -16.77 11.92 -3.63
C GLY A 85 -17.92 11.21 -2.93
N ILE A 86 -17.88 9.89 -3.01
CA ILE A 86 -18.73 8.96 -2.27
C ILE A 86 -17.85 8.19 -1.30
N VAL A 87 -18.25 8.15 -0.03
CA VAL A 87 -17.54 7.45 1.04
C VAL A 87 -18.22 6.11 1.28
N TYR A 88 -17.41 5.06 1.43
CA TYR A 88 -17.84 3.70 1.71
C TYR A 88 -17.11 3.16 2.94
N SER A 89 -17.77 2.33 3.74
CA SER A 89 -17.08 1.39 4.62
C SER A 89 -16.83 0.09 3.87
N ALA A 90 -15.69 -0.55 4.12
CA ALA A 90 -15.43 -1.90 3.66
C ALA A 90 -14.55 -2.63 4.69
N TYR A 91 -14.37 -3.92 4.51
CA TYR A 91 -13.28 -4.66 5.13
C TYR A 91 -12.19 -4.95 4.10
N TRP A 92 -10.94 -4.72 4.48
CA TRP A 92 -9.76 -5.08 3.69
C TRP A 92 -9.25 -6.44 4.16
N ARG A 93 -9.21 -7.43 3.26
CA ARG A 93 -8.79 -8.82 3.57
C ARG A 93 -7.37 -8.89 4.08
N ASP A 94 -6.45 -8.28 3.36
CA ASP A 94 -5.02 -8.34 3.68
C ASP A 94 -4.61 -7.31 4.73
N GLY A 95 -5.28 -6.16 4.80
CA GLY A 95 -4.93 -5.13 5.78
C GLY A 95 -3.56 -4.50 5.54
N PRO A 96 -3.09 -3.63 6.45
CA PRO A 96 -1.90 -2.82 6.25
C PRO A 96 -0.63 -3.68 6.36
N LEU A 97 0.42 -3.24 5.66
CA LEU A 97 1.73 -3.89 5.71
C LEU A 97 2.46 -3.49 7.00
N HIS A 98 3.01 -4.50 7.68
CA HIS A 98 3.82 -4.34 8.88
C HIS A 98 5.23 -4.89 8.63
N ILE A 99 6.17 -4.43 9.46
CA ILE A 99 7.56 -4.86 9.44
C ILE A 99 8.01 -5.18 10.87
N GLU A 100 8.67 -6.31 11.05
CA GLU A 100 9.31 -6.73 12.30
C GLU A 100 10.77 -7.14 12.06
N GLN A 101 11.63 -6.95 13.06
CA GLN A 101 12.98 -7.51 13.06
C GLN A 101 12.99 -8.92 13.61
N LYS A 102 13.65 -9.84 12.91
CA LYS A 102 14.03 -11.15 13.47
C LYS A 102 15.45 -11.50 13.04
N ASP A 103 16.37 -11.47 14.00
CA ASP A 103 17.80 -11.65 13.77
C ASP A 103 18.31 -10.67 12.68
N ARG A 104 18.83 -11.22 11.57
CA ARG A 104 19.29 -10.48 10.37
C ARG A 104 18.19 -10.24 9.32
N PHE A 105 16.95 -10.61 9.61
CA PHE A 105 15.85 -10.51 8.65
C PHE A 105 14.85 -9.43 9.06
N ARG A 106 14.31 -8.76 8.04
CA ARG A 106 13.10 -7.95 8.13
C ARG A 106 11.94 -8.77 7.60
N ILE A 107 10.97 -9.03 8.47
CA ILE A 107 9.77 -9.79 8.13
C ILE A 107 8.67 -8.79 7.80
N PHE A 108 8.18 -8.85 6.56
CA PHE A 108 7.04 -8.08 6.11
C PHE A 108 5.80 -8.96 6.18
N TYR A 109 4.77 -8.50 6.87
CA TYR A 109 3.57 -9.30 7.12
C TYR A 109 2.32 -8.44 7.20
N ARG A 110 1.17 -9.12 7.22
CA ARG A 110 -0.15 -8.51 7.16
C ARG A 110 -1.09 -9.21 8.14
N GLU A 111 -1.69 -8.43 9.04
CA GLU A 111 -2.56 -8.98 10.09
C GLU A 111 -4.00 -9.22 9.59
N GLY A 112 -4.38 -8.60 8.46
CA GLY A 112 -5.62 -8.87 7.76
C GLY A 112 -6.89 -8.32 8.41
N HIS A 113 -8.00 -8.46 7.68
CA HIS A 113 -9.38 -8.24 8.12
C HIS A 113 -9.63 -6.97 8.93
N ILE A 114 -9.20 -5.82 8.41
CA ILE A 114 -9.47 -4.53 9.06
C ILE A 114 -10.64 -3.81 8.41
N LYS A 115 -11.44 -3.10 9.21
CA LYS A 115 -12.45 -2.18 8.71
C LYS A 115 -11.78 -0.90 8.23
N VAL A 116 -12.11 -0.49 7.01
CA VAL A 116 -11.52 0.69 6.34
C VAL A 116 -12.59 1.61 5.80
N ILE A 117 -12.18 2.84 5.50
CA ILE A 117 -12.95 3.80 4.74
C ILE A 117 -12.37 3.89 3.33
N LEU A 118 -13.22 3.71 2.32
CA LEU A 118 -12.88 3.92 0.92
C LEU A 118 -13.55 5.20 0.44
N LYS A 119 -12.77 6.13 -0.13
CA LYS A 119 -13.29 7.34 -0.74
C LYS A 119 -13.19 7.22 -2.26
N LYS A 120 -14.33 7.01 -2.93
CA LYS A 120 -14.42 7.12 -4.39
C LYS A 120 -14.59 8.58 -4.76
N LEU A 121 -13.76 9.07 -5.65
CA LEU A 121 -13.73 10.49 -5.98
C LEU A 121 -14.55 10.78 -7.24
N LYS A 122 -15.20 11.95 -7.29
CA LYS A 122 -15.99 12.36 -8.48
C LYS A 122 -15.04 12.72 -9.63
N LYS A 123 -15.43 12.45 -10.89
CA LYS A 123 -14.62 12.68 -12.11
C LYS A 123 -13.31 11.86 -12.22
N SER A 124 -13.22 10.72 -11.54
CA SER A 124 -12.05 9.82 -11.58
C SER A 124 -11.74 9.18 -12.94
N GLN A 125 -12.46 9.54 -14.02
CA GLN A 125 -12.13 9.07 -15.36
C GLN A 125 -10.93 9.82 -15.98
N ASN A 126 -10.57 10.98 -15.42
CA ASN A 126 -9.34 11.72 -15.74
C ASN A 126 -8.64 12.07 -14.42
N ILE A 127 -8.04 11.08 -13.76
CA ILE A 127 -7.18 11.31 -12.59
C ILE A 127 -5.97 12.12 -13.07
N SER A 128 -5.95 13.43 -12.78
CA SER A 128 -4.81 14.29 -13.08
C SER A 128 -3.73 14.17 -12.01
N VAL A 129 -2.50 14.57 -12.34
CA VAL A 129 -1.38 14.58 -11.40
C VAL A 129 -1.64 15.57 -10.25
N GLU A 130 -2.33 16.69 -10.50
CA GLU A 130 -2.67 17.67 -9.45
C GLU A 130 -3.54 17.05 -8.36
N PHE A 131 -4.41 16.13 -8.76
CA PHE A 131 -5.34 15.45 -7.87
C PHE A 131 -4.64 14.42 -6.95
N ILE A 132 -3.62 13.73 -7.46
CA ILE A 132 -2.82 12.81 -6.66
C ILE A 132 -1.92 13.59 -5.69
N ASN A 133 -1.43 14.77 -6.10
CA ASN A 133 -0.70 15.67 -5.20
C ASN A 133 -1.57 16.13 -4.03
N GLU A 134 -2.84 16.48 -4.24
CA GLU A 134 -3.77 16.83 -3.16
C GLU A 134 -3.97 15.68 -2.16
N ALA A 135 -4.15 14.45 -2.65
CA ALA A 135 -4.24 13.27 -1.79
C ALA A 135 -2.95 13.01 -0.99
N SER A 136 -1.79 13.39 -1.55
CA SER A 136 -0.48 13.23 -0.92
C SER A 136 -0.18 14.31 0.14
N ILE A 137 -0.86 15.47 0.09
CA ILE A 137 -0.72 16.56 1.09
C ILE A 137 -1.40 16.21 2.42
N HIS A 138 -2.40 15.33 2.40
CA HIS A 138 -3.16 14.91 3.58
C HIS A 138 -2.61 13.62 4.25
N HIS A 139 -1.39 13.19 3.90
CA HIS A 139 -0.70 12.01 4.43
C HIS A 139 0.57 12.35 5.20
#